data_AF-A0AAD4SIY5-F1
#
_entry.id   AF-A0AAD4SIY5-F1
#
_cell.length_a   1.000
_cell.length_b   1.000
_cell.length_c   1.000
_cell.angle_alpha   90.00
_cell.angle_beta   90.00
_cell.angle_gamma   90.00
#
_symmetry.space_group_name_H-M   'P 1'
#
loop_
_entity.id
_entity.type
_entity.pdbx_description
1 polymer ?
#
loop_
_entity_poly.entity_id
_entity_poly.type
_entity_poly.pdbx_seq_one_letter_code
_entity_poly.pdbx_strand_id
1 'polypeptide(L)'
;TKKVDPKVLANKAAKAVKAGASTIKKKAKKIRTSITFHRPKTLQKARNPKYPCISALPRNKLDHYQILKYPLTTESARLKTTTRRKSRMLSRRCTISRQK
;
A
#
# COMPACT_ATOMS: atom_id res chain seq x y z
N THR A 1 30.55 68.79 -2.61
CA THR A 1 30.09 67.51 -3.19
C THR A 1 29.45 67.78 -4.54
N LYS A 2 30.06 67.32 -5.66
CA LYS A 2 29.53 67.62 -7.01
C LYS A 2 28.28 66.78 -7.27
N LYS A 3 27.13 67.42 -7.55
CA LYS A 3 25.88 66.74 -7.91
C LYS A 3 26.04 66.13 -9.31
N VAL A 4 25.77 64.83 -9.44
CA VAL A 4 25.83 64.11 -10.71
C VAL A 4 24.72 64.61 -11.65
N ASP A 5 25.04 64.79 -12.94
CA ASP A 5 24.09 65.31 -13.92
C ASP A 5 22.80 64.45 -14.00
N PRO A 6 21.61 65.09 -13.96
CA PRO A 6 20.34 64.38 -13.85
C PRO A 6 20.06 63.48 -15.06
N LYS A 7 20.56 63.84 -16.25
CA LYS A 7 20.42 63.04 -17.48
C LYS A 7 21.17 61.71 -17.41
N VAL A 8 22.33 61.68 -16.74
CA VAL A 8 23.14 60.46 -16.59
C VAL A 8 22.47 59.50 -15.61
N LEU A 9 21.89 60.05 -14.53
CA LEU A 9 21.09 59.28 -13.57
C LEU A 9 19.83 58.71 -14.21
N ALA A 10 19.11 59.50 -15.02
CA ALA A 10 17.92 59.05 -15.75
C ALA A 10 18.24 57.91 -16.72
N ASN A 11 19.33 58.04 -17.49
CA ASN A 11 19.75 57.01 -18.45
C ASN A 11 20.22 55.72 -17.76
N LYS A 12 20.87 55.81 -16.59
CA LYS A 12 21.22 54.64 -15.78
C LYS A 12 19.98 53.95 -15.21
N ALA A 13 19.00 54.72 -14.71
CA ALA A 13 17.75 54.18 -14.21
C ALA A 13 16.94 53.47 -15.31
N ALA A 14 16.83 54.07 -16.50
CA ALA A 14 16.13 53.47 -17.63
C ALA A 14 16.77 52.13 -18.08
N LYS A 15 18.10 52.06 -18.11
CA LYS A 15 18.83 50.82 -18.42
C LYS A 15 18.61 49.75 -17.37
N ALA A 16 18.61 50.11 -16.08
CA ALA A 16 18.36 49.18 -14.98
C ALA A 16 16.93 48.60 -15.02
N VAL A 17 15.92 49.44 -15.31
CA VAL A 17 14.52 48.99 -15.43
C VAL A 17 14.34 48.04 -16.63
N LYS A 18 14.93 48.35 -17.78
CA LYS A 18 14.83 47.51 -18.98
C LYS A 18 15.55 46.16 -18.82
N ALA A 19 16.72 46.17 -18.15
CA ALA A 19 17.44 44.94 -17.79
C ALA A 19 16.66 44.08 -16.78
N GLY A 20 16.04 44.71 -15.78
CA GLY A 20 15.20 44.04 -14.78
C GLY A 20 13.88 43.49 -15.33
N ALA A 21 13.32 44.10 -16.39
CA ALA A 21 12.05 43.67 -16.96
C ALA A 21 12.12 42.30 -17.66
N SER A 22 13.27 41.94 -18.25
CA SER A 22 13.46 40.64 -18.93
C SER A 22 13.70 39.48 -17.95
N THR A 23 14.17 39.77 -16.74
CA THR A 23 14.52 38.78 -15.71
C THR A 23 13.39 38.50 -14.72
N ILE A 24 12.30 39.28 -14.77
CA ILE A 24 11.03 38.93 -14.11
C ILE A 24 10.40 37.80 -14.93
N LYS A 25 10.96 36.60 -14.78
CA LYS A 25 10.34 35.36 -15.22
C LYS A 25 8.94 35.35 -14.61
N LYS A 26 7.91 35.56 -15.43
CA LYS A 26 6.52 35.33 -15.04
C LYS A 26 6.41 33.87 -14.65
N LYS A 27 6.64 33.56 -13.37
CA LYS A 27 6.40 32.22 -12.85
C LYS A 27 4.93 31.95 -13.07
N ALA A 28 4.61 31.08 -14.03
CA ALA A 28 3.24 30.67 -14.28
C ALA A 28 2.67 30.17 -12.95
N LYS A 29 1.68 30.88 -12.42
CA LYS A 29 1.04 30.52 -11.16
C LYS A 29 0.30 29.20 -11.40
N LYS A 30 0.44 28.23 -10.50
CA LYS A 30 -0.39 27.02 -10.54
C LYS A 30 -1.82 27.40 -10.18
N ILE A 31 -2.67 27.58 -11.17
CA ILE A 31 -4.08 27.92 -10.98
C ILE A 31 -4.79 26.72 -10.36
N ARG A 32 -5.53 26.94 -9.27
CA ARG A 32 -6.41 25.96 -8.65
C ARG A 32 -7.84 26.31 -9.07
N THR A 33 -8.52 25.37 -9.70
CA THR A 33 -9.89 25.56 -10.19
C THR A 33 -10.95 25.25 -9.11
N SER A 34 -10.61 24.45 -8.10
CA SER A 34 -11.48 24.14 -6.96
C SER A 34 -11.21 25.06 -5.77
N ILE A 35 -12.27 25.41 -5.04
CA ILE A 35 -12.20 26.18 -3.80
C ILE A 35 -11.76 25.28 -2.62
N THR A 36 -12.13 24.00 -2.68
CA THR A 36 -11.74 23.00 -1.69
C THR A 36 -10.31 22.52 -1.90
N PHE A 37 -9.56 22.47 -0.80
CA PHE A 37 -8.22 21.90 -0.78
C PHE A 37 -8.29 20.37 -0.62
N HIS A 38 -7.73 19.63 -1.57
CA HIS A 38 -7.61 18.18 -1.50
C HIS A 38 -6.18 17.78 -1.20
N ARG A 39 -6.01 16.78 -0.32
CA ARG A 39 -4.70 16.18 -0.06
C ARG A 39 -4.12 15.66 -1.39
N PRO A 40 -2.91 16.08 -1.79
CA PRO A 40 -2.29 15.55 -3.00
C PRO A 40 -2.00 14.06 -2.83
N LYS A 41 -2.15 13.29 -3.91
CA LYS A 41 -1.79 11.87 -3.90
C LYS A 41 -0.29 11.75 -3.72
N THR A 42 0.11 11.15 -2.61
CA THR A 42 1.50 10.86 -2.28
C THR A 42 1.80 9.41 -2.58
N LEU A 43 3.05 9.09 -2.94
CA LEU A 43 3.51 7.71 -3.06
C LEU A 43 3.34 6.99 -1.71
N GLN A 44 2.58 5.90 -1.70
CA GLN A 44 2.48 5.01 -0.54
C GLN A 44 3.45 3.85 -0.73
N LYS A 45 4.48 3.79 0.10
CA LYS A 45 5.44 2.67 0.08
C LYS A 45 4.84 1.48 0.83
N ALA A 46 5.13 0.27 0.34
CA ALA A 46 4.80 -0.95 1.07
C ALA A 46 5.57 -1.01 2.40
N ARG A 47 5.00 -1.72 3.39
CA ARG A 47 5.65 -1.92 4.68
C ARG A 47 6.83 -2.88 4.54
N ASN A 48 8.05 -2.38 4.78
CA ASN A 48 9.28 -3.18 4.84
C ASN A 48 9.86 -3.10 6.27
N PRO A 49 9.44 -3.98 7.20
CA PRO A 49 9.94 -3.95 8.56
C PRO A 49 11.42 -4.40 8.61
N LYS A 50 12.21 -3.82 9.52
CA LYS A 50 13.62 -4.20 9.70
C LYS A 50 13.80 -5.57 10.36
N TYR A 51 12.79 -6.04 11.08
CA TYR A 51 12.78 -7.31 11.79
C TYR A 51 11.36 -7.92 11.71
N PRO A 52 11.23 -9.25 11.76
CA PRO A 52 9.91 -9.87 11.74
C PRO A 52 9.18 -9.59 13.06
N CYS A 53 7.86 -9.36 13.00
CA CYS A 53 7.04 -9.17 14.21
C CYS A 53 6.91 -10.45 15.05
N ILE A 54 7.09 -11.61 14.42
CA ILE A 54 7.06 -12.93 15.07
C ILE A 54 8.33 -13.65 14.65
N SER A 55 9.06 -14.19 15.62
CA SER A 55 10.33 -14.88 15.38
C SER A 55 10.18 -16.17 14.56
N ALA A 56 9.08 -16.91 14.76
CA ALA A 56 8.80 -18.16 14.07
C ALA A 56 7.37 -18.17 13.51
N LEU A 57 7.21 -18.69 12.30
CA LEU A 57 5.90 -18.83 11.68
C LEU A 57 5.08 -19.91 12.40
N PRO A 58 3.76 -19.71 12.60
CA PRO A 58 2.92 -20.70 13.22
C PRO A 58 2.84 -21.96 12.35
N ARG A 59 2.95 -23.12 12.98
CA ARG A 59 2.79 -24.41 12.30
C ARG A 59 1.33 -24.67 11.93
N ASN A 60 1.10 -25.37 10.82
CA ASN A 60 -0.22 -25.85 10.44
C ASN A 60 -0.79 -26.76 11.54
N LYS A 61 -1.95 -26.39 12.08
CA LYS A 61 -2.60 -27.13 13.16
C LYS A 61 -3.32 -28.38 12.68
N LEU A 62 -3.60 -28.50 11.38
CA LEU A 62 -4.30 -29.63 10.79
C LEU A 62 -3.30 -30.60 10.16
N ASP A 63 -2.74 -31.49 10.96
CA ASP A 63 -1.96 -32.62 10.44
C ASP A 63 -2.87 -33.77 9.95
N HIS A 64 -2.28 -34.75 9.25
CA HIS A 64 -3.01 -35.88 8.68
C HIS A 64 -3.77 -36.73 9.72
N TYR A 65 -3.20 -36.87 10.92
CA TYR A 65 -3.80 -37.63 12.03
C TYR A 65 -4.93 -36.84 12.71
N GLN A 66 -4.88 -35.52 12.66
CA GLN A 66 -5.94 -34.65 13.15
C GLN A 66 -7.11 -34.54 12.17
N ILE A 67 -6.87 -34.78 10.88
CA ILE A 67 -7.91 -34.85 9.84
C ILE A 67 -8.69 -36.16 9.98
N LEU A 68 -8.01 -37.31 10.08
CA LEU A 68 -8.62 -38.63 10.19
C LEU A 68 -8.61 -39.11 11.65
N LYS A 69 -9.74 -39.00 12.35
CA LYS A 69 -9.78 -39.30 13.78
C LYS A 69 -9.99 -40.77 14.11
N TYR A 70 -11.11 -41.33 13.66
CA TYR A 70 -11.48 -42.71 14.00
C TYR A 70 -12.30 -43.37 12.88
N PRO A 71 -12.22 -44.70 12.75
CA PRO A 71 -13.08 -45.44 11.86
C PRO A 71 -14.53 -45.41 12.37
N LEU A 72 -15.49 -45.35 11.46
CA LEU A 72 -16.92 -45.45 11.79
C LEU A 72 -17.30 -46.92 11.98
N THR A 73 -17.85 -47.26 13.14
CA THR A 73 -18.22 -48.63 13.53
C THR A 73 -19.72 -48.93 13.40
N THR A 74 -20.46 -48.12 12.63
CA THR A 74 -21.90 -48.36 12.40
C THR A 74 -22.13 -49.56 11.49
N GLU A 75 -23.31 -50.19 11.57
CA GLU A 75 -23.62 -51.42 10.81
C GLU A 75 -23.42 -51.25 9.30
N SER A 76 -23.87 -50.11 8.77
CA SER A 76 -23.70 -49.77 7.35
C SER A 76 -22.23 -49.54 6.95
N ALA A 77 -21.41 -49.01 7.86
CA ALA A 77 -19.99 -48.80 7.62
C ALA A 77 -19.22 -50.14 7.63
N ARG A 78 -19.53 -51.04 8.58
CA ARG A 78 -18.96 -52.39 8.62
C ARG A 78 -19.28 -53.18 7.35
N LEU A 79 -20.54 -53.19 6.95
CA LEU A 79 -20.98 -53.86 5.71
C LEU A 79 -20.22 -53.35 4.49
N LYS A 80 -19.91 -52.05 4.45
CA LYS A 80 -19.13 -51.41 3.37
C LYS A 80 -17.68 -51.91 3.31
N THR A 81 -17.05 -52.15 4.46
CA THR A 81 -15.67 -52.67 4.53
C THR A 81 -15.60 -54.10 3.97
N THR A 82 -16.52 -54.97 4.38
CA THR A 82 -16.54 -56.38 3.95
C THR A 82 -16.88 -56.55 2.47
N THR A 83 -17.86 -55.81 1.95
CA THR A 83 -18.35 -55.99 0.57
C THR A 83 -17.60 -55.17 -0.47
N ARG A 84 -17.25 -53.91 -0.15
CA ARG A 84 -16.73 -52.94 -1.12
C ARG A 84 -15.29 -52.52 -0.85
N ARG A 85 -14.60 -53.08 0.16
CA ARG A 85 -13.22 -52.72 0.56
C ARG A 85 -13.01 -51.21 0.72
N LYS A 86 -13.99 -50.51 1.30
CA LYS A 86 -13.94 -49.06 1.56
C LYS A 86 -14.09 -48.79 3.05
N SER A 87 -13.09 -48.13 3.64
CA SER A 87 -13.15 -47.63 5.01
C SER A 87 -13.88 -46.28 5.05
N ARG A 88 -14.73 -46.09 6.06
CA ARG A 88 -15.35 -44.80 6.38
C ARG A 88 -14.75 -44.29 7.67
N MET A 89 -14.17 -43.09 7.64
CA MET A 89 -13.54 -42.43 8.79
C MET A 89 -14.33 -41.18 9.16
N LEU A 90 -14.40 -40.84 10.45
CA LEU A 90 -14.85 -39.52 10.86
C LEU A 90 -13.71 -38.51 10.67
N SER A 91 -13.99 -37.46 9.90
CA SER A 91 -13.07 -36.34 9.74
C SER A 91 -13.41 -35.16 10.65
N ARG A 92 -12.38 -34.41 11.05
CA ARG A 92 -12.55 -33.14 11.77
C ARG A 92 -13.15 -32.10 10.81
N ARG A 93 -14.25 -31.43 11.21
CA ARG A 93 -14.79 -30.31 10.42
C ARG A 93 -13.74 -29.20 10.35
N CYS A 94 -13.26 -28.94 9.14
CA CYS A 94 -12.39 -27.81 8.88
C CYS A 94 -13.27 -26.56 8.88
N THR A 95 -13.28 -25.81 9.99
CA THR A 95 -13.79 -24.44 9.99
C THR A 95 -12.72 -23.59 9.33
N ILE A 96 -12.64 -23.67 8.00
CA ILE A 96 -11.90 -22.68 7.23
C ILE A 96 -12.61 -21.37 7.53
N SER A 97 -12.04 -20.55 8.41
CA SER A 97 -12.42 -19.15 8.49
C SER A 97 -12.27 -18.62 7.07
N ARG A 98 -13.40 -18.33 6.41
CA ARG A 98 -13.45 -17.68 5.10
C ARG A 98 -12.53 -16.47 5.20
N GLN A 99 -11.32 -16.58 4.66
CA GLN A 99 -10.41 -15.44 4.64
C GLN A 99 -10.97 -14.48 3.60
N LYS A 100 -11.26 -13.25 4.07
CA LYS A 100 -11.63 -12.11 3.26
C LYS A 100 -10.47 -11.12 3.30
#